data_AF-A0A923RZY5-F1
#
_entry.id   AF-A0A923RZY5-F1
#
_cell.length_a   1.000
_cell.length_b   1.000
_cell.length_c   1.000
_cell.angle_alpha   90.00
_cell.angle_beta   90.00
_cell.angle_gamma   90.00
#
_symmetry.space_group_name_H-M   'P 1'
#
loop_
_entity.id
_entity.type
_entity.pdbx_description
1 polymer ?
#
loop_
_entity_poly.entity_id
_entity_poly.type
_entity_poly.pdbx_seq_one_letter_code
_entity_poly.pdbx_strand_id
1 'polypeptide(L)'
;MKEQKCAIWISAFATVISVCSAILLNILYVDFLWGSFFVNLSLSVLGGSCFALLISISSYKIHKKNTLENFIHETRNAIIVIQSIPNNLHELSYSEIYDTIQIVALHDEWELGCAYADIEFFFFAEKQRKRIYEEIYFPVHKILEVCQYYHRELKRVGTGSRQFARSLEKICFTRYETNGIRCIERNIDRVSIALNGWFFDLYEGKRQDNRKPLS
;
A
#
# COMPACT_ATOMS: atom_id res chain seq x y z
N MET A 1 9.00 6.13 -8.05
CA MET A 1 8.60 7.09 -7.00
C MET A 1 9.76 7.81 -6.28
N LYS A 2 10.89 7.15 -5.97
CA LYS A 2 12.09 7.83 -5.40
C LYS A 2 12.52 9.05 -6.24
N GLU A 3 12.56 8.87 -7.55
CA GLU A 3 12.93 9.91 -8.52
C GLU A 3 12.02 11.14 -8.46
N GLN A 4 10.72 10.95 -8.23
CA GLN A 4 9.76 12.04 -8.10
C GLN A 4 9.95 12.82 -6.80
N LYS A 5 10.29 12.15 -5.69
CA LYS A 5 10.65 12.83 -4.45
C LYS A 5 11.90 13.69 -4.65
N CYS A 6 12.92 13.16 -5.33
CA CYS A 6 14.12 13.92 -5.67
C CYS A 6 13.81 15.11 -6.58
N ALA A 7 12.99 14.92 -7.63
CA ALA A 7 12.57 15.99 -8.52
C ALA A 7 11.82 17.11 -7.79
N ILE A 8 10.92 16.76 -6.86
CA ILE A 8 10.22 17.74 -6.00
C ILE A 8 11.22 18.51 -5.13
N TRP A 9 12.17 17.83 -4.49
CA TRP A 9 13.18 18.50 -3.66
C TRP A 9 14.09 19.44 -4.46
N ILE A 10 14.58 18.98 -5.61
CA ILE A 10 15.47 19.76 -6.48
C ILE A 10 14.73 20.97 -7.04
N SER A 11 13.50 20.79 -7.53
CA SER A 11 12.70 21.91 -8.05
C SER A 11 12.30 22.90 -6.96
N ALA A 12 11.93 22.43 -5.76
CA ALA A 12 11.69 23.30 -4.61
C ALA A 12 12.93 24.12 -4.23
N PHE A 13 14.09 23.48 -4.14
CA PHE A 13 15.33 24.19 -3.81
C PHE A 13 15.71 25.21 -4.88
N ALA A 14 15.57 24.85 -6.17
CA ALA A 14 15.80 25.76 -7.29
C ALA A 14 14.84 26.96 -7.25
N THR A 15 13.55 26.76 -6.94
CA THR A 15 12.60 27.87 -6.78
C THR A 15 13.02 28.82 -5.67
N VAL A 16 13.39 28.31 -4.49
CA VAL A 16 13.79 29.14 -3.34
C VAL A 16 15.04 29.96 -3.66
N ILE A 17 16.08 29.33 -4.23
CA ILE A 17 17.30 30.05 -4.64
C ILE A 17 16.96 31.12 -5.67
N SER A 18 16.11 30.80 -6.64
CA SER A 18 15.73 31.73 -7.71
C SER A 18 14.94 32.93 -7.19
N VAL A 19 14.08 32.74 -6.17
CA VAL A 19 13.39 33.84 -5.48
C VAL A 19 14.40 34.70 -4.71
N CYS A 20 15.28 34.08 -3.93
CA CYS A 20 16.29 34.79 -3.15
C CYS A 20 17.24 35.60 -4.05
N SER A 21 17.69 35.02 -5.17
CA SER A 21 18.56 35.70 -6.12
C SER A 21 17.84 36.87 -6.81
N ALA A 22 16.59 36.69 -7.22
CA ALA A 22 15.80 37.75 -7.83
C ALA A 22 15.59 38.93 -6.86
N ILE A 23 15.25 38.66 -5.59
CA ILE A 23 15.08 39.70 -4.57
C ILE A 23 16.40 40.44 -4.31
N LEU A 24 17.50 39.71 -4.14
CA LEU A 24 18.80 40.28 -3.81
C LEU A 24 19.39 41.11 -4.97
N LEU A 25 19.23 40.64 -6.21
CA LEU A 25 19.61 41.39 -7.42
C LEU A 25 18.75 42.65 -7.60
N ASN A 26 17.44 42.56 -7.31
CA ASN A 26 16.52 43.69 -7.41
C ASN A 26 16.87 44.80 -6.41
N ILE A 27 17.26 44.44 -5.18
CA ILE A 27 17.62 45.41 -4.14
C ILE A 27 18.99 46.07 -4.40
N LEU A 28 19.97 45.31 -4.87
CA LEU A 28 21.37 45.78 -4.95
C LEU A 28 21.78 46.37 -6.31
N TYR A 29 21.12 45.98 -7.41
CA TYR A 29 21.66 46.22 -8.75
C TYR A 29 20.66 46.75 -9.78
N VAL A 30 19.43 47.14 -9.40
CA VAL A 30 18.40 47.61 -10.35
C VAL A 30 18.85 48.79 -11.22
N ASP A 31 19.64 49.70 -10.66
CA ASP A 31 20.13 50.90 -11.36
C ASP A 31 21.41 50.64 -12.19
N PHE A 32 21.95 49.43 -12.15
CA PHE A 32 23.14 49.05 -12.91
C PHE A 32 22.76 48.60 -14.32
N LEU A 33 23.59 48.95 -15.33
CA LEU A 33 23.34 48.72 -16.77
C LEU A 33 22.97 47.27 -17.14
N TRP A 34 23.42 46.29 -16.35
CA TRP A 34 23.16 44.86 -16.54
C TRP A 34 22.19 44.26 -15.50
N GLY A 35 21.75 45.03 -14.50
CA GLY A 35 20.91 44.53 -13.41
C GLY A 35 19.55 44.03 -13.87
N SER A 36 18.91 44.77 -14.79
CA SER A 36 17.62 44.39 -15.38
C SER A 36 17.68 43.06 -16.14
N PHE A 37 18.81 42.77 -16.81
CA PHE A 37 19.04 41.49 -17.49
C PHE A 37 19.10 40.32 -16.50
N PHE A 38 19.89 40.43 -15.42
CA PHE A 38 20.02 39.36 -14.43
C PHE A 38 18.75 39.15 -13.60
N VAL A 39 17.97 40.20 -13.35
CA VAL A 39 16.64 40.09 -12.73
C VAL A 39 15.69 39.32 -13.65
N ASN A 40 15.62 39.65 -14.94
CA ASN A 40 14.77 38.94 -15.91
C ASN A 40 15.19 37.48 -16.12
N LEU A 41 16.49 37.20 -16.11
CA LEU A 41 17.02 35.84 -16.16
C LEU A 41 16.57 35.03 -14.92
N SER A 42 16.73 35.62 -13.72
CA SER A 42 16.31 34.99 -12.46
C SER A 42 14.79 34.76 -12.40
N LEU A 43 14.00 35.70 -12.93
CA LEU A 43 12.54 35.55 -13.02
C LEU A 43 12.15 34.42 -13.98
N SER A 44 12.90 34.25 -15.07
CA SER A 44 12.69 33.17 -16.04
C SER A 44 13.02 31.80 -15.45
N VAL A 45 14.12 31.69 -14.70
CA VAL A 45 14.49 30.48 -13.94
C VAL A 45 13.44 30.17 -12.85
N LEU A 46 12.90 31.20 -12.20
CA LEU A 46 11.82 31.04 -11.23
C LEU A 46 10.56 30.46 -11.87
N GLY A 47 10.15 31.01 -13.02
CA GLY A 47 9.00 30.50 -13.78
C GLY A 47 9.17 29.03 -14.16
N GLY A 48 10.33 28.67 -14.73
CA GLY A 48 10.63 27.30 -15.14
C GLY A 48 10.68 26.31 -13.98
N SER A 49 11.34 26.68 -12.88
CA SER A 49 11.44 25.84 -11.68
C SER A 49 10.09 25.66 -10.98
N CYS A 50 9.26 26.72 -10.92
CA CYS A 50 7.91 26.64 -10.35
C CYS A 50 7.01 25.72 -11.18
N PHE A 51 7.07 25.81 -12.51
CA PHE A 51 6.32 24.92 -13.40
C PHE A 51 6.77 23.45 -13.26
N ALA A 52 8.09 23.21 -13.21
CA ALA A 52 8.65 21.88 -12.98
C ALA A 52 8.21 21.29 -11.62
N LEU A 53 8.12 22.13 -10.59
CA LEU A 53 7.62 21.76 -9.27
C LEU A 53 6.14 21.34 -9.34
N LEU A 54 5.29 22.12 -10.01
CA LEU A 54 3.86 21.80 -10.18
C LEU A 54 3.64 20.48 -10.94
N ILE A 55 4.40 20.25 -12.02
CA ILE A 55 4.38 18.98 -12.74
C ILE A 55 4.79 17.84 -11.80
N SER A 56 5.90 18.00 -11.09
CA SER A 56 6.43 16.95 -10.21
C SER A 56 5.45 16.59 -9.09
N ILE A 57 4.75 17.57 -8.50
CA ILE A 57 3.68 17.32 -7.52
C ILE A 57 2.52 16.57 -8.16
N SER A 58 2.09 16.97 -9.35
CA SER A 58 0.96 16.34 -10.05
C SER A 58 1.28 14.89 -10.43
N SER A 59 2.45 14.64 -11.00
CA SER A 59 2.96 13.31 -11.31
C SER A 59 3.08 12.45 -10.05
N TYR A 60 3.58 13.01 -8.94
CA TYR A 60 3.63 12.30 -7.67
C TYR A 60 2.25 11.86 -7.17
N LYS A 61 1.22 12.72 -7.26
CA LYS A 61 -0.16 12.36 -6.88
C LYS A 61 -0.71 11.23 -7.73
N ILE A 62 -0.49 11.27 -9.05
CA ILE A 62 -0.93 10.24 -9.99
C ILE A 62 -0.23 8.91 -9.66
N HIS A 63 1.09 8.92 -9.49
CA HIS A 63 1.82 7.71 -9.14
C HIS A 63 1.39 7.15 -7.79
N LYS A 64 1.17 8.00 -6.78
CA LYS A 64 0.64 7.58 -5.49
C LYS A 64 -0.68 6.83 -5.64
N LYS A 65 -1.61 7.38 -6.42
CA LYS A 65 -2.91 6.77 -6.73
C LYS A 65 -2.72 5.40 -7.40
N ASN A 66 -1.90 5.32 -8.45
CA ASN A 66 -1.67 4.08 -9.19
C ASN A 66 -1.03 3.00 -8.30
N THR A 67 -0.07 3.36 -7.44
CA THR A 67 0.53 2.42 -6.48
C THR A 67 -0.50 1.87 -5.49
N LEU A 68 -1.42 2.71 -5.00
CA LEU A 68 -2.49 2.25 -4.10
C LEU A 68 -3.49 1.35 -4.83
N GLU A 69 -3.86 1.70 -6.07
CA GLU A 69 -4.75 0.88 -6.89
C GLU A 69 -4.14 -0.48 -7.20
N ASN A 70 -2.85 -0.53 -7.55
CA ASN A 70 -2.13 -1.79 -7.75
C ASN A 70 -2.10 -2.63 -6.47
N PHE A 71 -1.76 -2.03 -5.32
CA PHE A 71 -1.75 -2.75 -4.04
C PHE A 71 -3.13 -3.33 -3.71
N ILE A 72 -4.21 -2.59 -3.97
CA ILE A 72 -5.58 -3.07 -3.75
C ILE A 72 -5.93 -4.19 -4.72
N HIS A 73 -5.53 -4.06 -5.97
CA HIS A 73 -5.76 -5.10 -6.97
C HIS A 73 -5.09 -6.41 -6.55
N GLU A 74 -3.80 -6.36 -6.21
CA GLU A 74 -3.06 -7.55 -5.77
C GLU A 74 -3.60 -8.11 -4.46
N THR A 75 -3.95 -7.25 -3.50
CA THR A 75 -4.53 -7.72 -2.24
C THR A 75 -5.88 -8.39 -2.47
N ARG A 76 -6.73 -7.86 -3.36
CA ARG A 76 -8.02 -8.50 -3.71
C ARG A 76 -7.82 -9.85 -4.39
N ASN A 77 -6.87 -9.95 -5.31
CA ASN A 77 -6.53 -11.21 -5.97
C ASN A 77 -6.10 -12.24 -4.92
N ALA A 78 -5.21 -11.87 -4.00
CA ALA A 78 -4.80 -12.74 -2.89
C ALA A 78 -5.97 -13.14 -1.97
N ILE A 79 -6.85 -12.20 -1.63
CA ILE A 79 -8.05 -12.48 -0.82
C ILE A 79 -8.96 -13.51 -1.51
N ILE A 80 -9.22 -13.36 -2.82
CA ILE A 80 -10.07 -14.28 -3.58
C ILE A 80 -9.49 -15.70 -3.54
N VAL A 81 -8.18 -15.82 -3.74
CA VAL A 81 -7.50 -17.11 -3.68
C VAL A 81 -7.57 -17.70 -2.27
N ILE A 82 -7.33 -16.91 -1.22
CA ILE A 82 -7.45 -17.37 0.17
C ILE A 82 -8.89 -17.77 0.52
N GLN A 83 -9.90 -17.08 -0.02
CA GLN A 83 -11.31 -17.39 0.21
C GLN A 83 -11.75 -18.73 -0.39
N SER A 84 -10.97 -19.30 -1.30
CA SER A 84 -11.17 -20.67 -1.80
C SER A 84 -10.94 -21.74 -0.73
N ILE A 85 -10.26 -21.40 0.38
CA ILE A 85 -10.04 -22.33 1.49
C ILE A 85 -11.38 -22.60 2.21
N PRO A 86 -11.84 -23.86 2.26
CA PRO A 86 -13.07 -24.23 2.93
C PRO A 86 -12.94 -24.14 4.46
N ASN A 87 -14.05 -23.84 5.12
CA ASN A 87 -14.10 -23.65 6.58
C ASN A 87 -13.80 -24.94 7.39
N ASN A 88 -13.97 -26.10 6.76
CA ASN A 88 -13.76 -27.43 7.33
C ASN A 88 -12.66 -28.20 6.57
N LEU A 89 -11.57 -27.53 6.22
CA LEU A 89 -10.42 -28.14 5.53
C LEU A 89 -9.93 -29.43 6.22
N HIS A 90 -9.99 -29.53 7.55
CA HIS A 90 -9.55 -30.71 8.29
C HIS A 90 -10.45 -31.95 8.12
N GLU A 91 -11.68 -31.77 7.64
CA GLU A 91 -12.66 -32.86 7.40
C GLU A 91 -12.54 -33.42 5.97
N LEU A 92 -11.85 -32.71 5.07
CA LEU A 92 -11.67 -33.11 3.69
C LEU A 92 -10.70 -34.28 3.52
N SER A 93 -10.77 -34.92 2.36
CA SER A 93 -9.82 -35.96 1.96
C SER A 93 -8.42 -35.36 1.72
N TYR A 94 -7.39 -36.21 1.77
CA TYR A 94 -6.01 -35.76 1.55
C TYR A 94 -5.82 -35.08 0.19
N SER A 95 -6.42 -35.61 -0.87
CA SER A 95 -6.35 -35.04 -2.22
C SER A 95 -6.96 -33.65 -2.27
N GLU A 96 -8.16 -33.47 -1.70
CA GLU A 96 -8.83 -32.16 -1.68
C GLU A 96 -8.06 -31.12 -0.87
N ILE A 97 -7.46 -31.53 0.25
CA ILE A 97 -6.60 -30.65 1.05
C ILE A 97 -5.39 -30.22 0.21
N TYR A 98 -4.72 -31.17 -0.44
CA TYR A 98 -3.55 -30.89 -1.28
C TYR A 98 -3.88 -29.96 -2.45
N ASP A 99 -4.97 -30.20 -3.16
CA ASP A 99 -5.40 -29.38 -4.30
C ASP A 99 -5.72 -27.95 -3.86
N THR A 100 -6.43 -27.80 -2.74
CA THR A 100 -6.74 -26.47 -2.16
C THR A 100 -5.46 -25.71 -1.81
N ILE A 101 -4.51 -26.37 -1.15
CA ILE A 101 -3.24 -25.74 -0.76
C ILE A 101 -2.42 -25.39 -2.00
N GLN A 102 -2.40 -26.26 -3.01
CA GLN A 102 -1.67 -26.03 -4.24
C GLN A 102 -2.18 -24.79 -4.97
N ILE A 103 -3.51 -24.60 -5.05
CA ILE A 103 -4.10 -23.39 -5.66
C ILE A 103 -3.60 -22.12 -4.96
N VAL A 104 -3.60 -22.13 -3.63
CA VAL A 104 -3.17 -20.96 -2.84
C VAL A 104 -1.66 -20.76 -2.88
N ALA A 105 -0.88 -21.84 -2.83
CA ALA A 105 0.58 -21.80 -2.82
C ALA A 105 1.19 -21.41 -4.17
N LEU A 106 0.49 -21.66 -5.27
CA LEU A 106 0.91 -21.25 -6.62
C LEU A 106 0.62 -19.78 -6.91
N HIS A 107 -0.16 -19.10 -6.06
CA HIS A 107 -0.37 -17.66 -6.21
C HIS A 107 0.94 -16.91 -5.95
N ASP A 108 1.31 -16.04 -6.88
CA ASP A 108 2.55 -15.29 -6.79
C ASP A 108 2.42 -14.17 -5.75
N GLU A 109 3.19 -14.32 -4.67
CA GLU A 109 3.25 -13.34 -3.60
C GLU A 109 4.19 -12.17 -3.91
N TRP A 110 5.05 -12.34 -4.93
CA TRP A 110 6.03 -11.33 -5.32
C TRP A 110 5.38 -10.01 -5.72
N GLU A 111 4.28 -10.07 -6.48
CA GLU A 111 3.58 -8.87 -6.95
C GLU A 111 2.96 -8.08 -5.80
N LEU A 112 2.34 -8.77 -4.84
CA LEU A 112 1.83 -8.16 -3.61
C LEU A 112 2.96 -7.53 -2.77
N GLY A 113 4.10 -8.22 -2.66
CA GLY A 113 5.29 -7.71 -1.98
C GLY A 113 5.86 -6.45 -2.63
N CYS A 114 5.97 -6.44 -3.96
CA CYS A 114 6.42 -5.28 -4.73
C CYS A 114 5.45 -4.09 -4.56
N ALA A 115 4.14 -4.34 -4.69
CA ALA A 115 3.12 -3.32 -4.53
C ALA A 115 3.14 -2.70 -3.11
N TYR A 116 3.37 -3.53 -2.07
CA TYR A 116 3.56 -3.03 -0.72
C TYR A 116 4.86 -2.24 -0.55
N ALA A 117 5.97 -2.69 -1.15
CA ALA A 117 7.25 -2.00 -1.07
C ALA A 117 7.20 -0.59 -1.68
N ASP A 118 6.46 -0.41 -2.78
CA ASP A 118 6.31 0.90 -3.42
C ASP A 118 5.63 1.96 -2.54
N ILE A 119 4.80 1.53 -1.57
CA ILE A 119 4.14 2.39 -0.59
C ILE A 119 5.17 3.07 0.33
N GLU A 120 6.35 2.48 0.54
CA GLU A 120 7.46 3.09 1.29
C GLU A 120 7.84 4.47 0.74
N PHE A 121 7.61 4.69 -0.56
CA PHE A 121 7.96 5.94 -1.20
C PHE A 121 6.90 7.02 -1.07
N PHE A 122 5.83 6.85 -0.30
CA PHE A 122 4.94 7.97 0.04
C PHE A 122 5.61 8.97 0.99
N PHE A 123 5.37 10.27 0.79
CA PHE A 123 5.72 11.31 1.74
C PHE A 123 4.86 11.17 3.01
N PHE A 124 5.49 11.21 4.19
CA PHE A 124 4.85 11.24 5.51
C PHE A 124 3.89 10.08 5.83
N ALA A 125 4.11 8.90 5.25
CA ALA A 125 3.19 7.76 5.34
C ALA A 125 3.58 6.71 6.40
N GLU A 126 4.51 6.96 7.31
CA GLU A 126 5.04 5.90 8.21
C GLU A 126 3.96 5.26 9.09
N LYS A 127 3.10 6.06 9.72
CA LYS A 127 1.96 5.55 10.52
C LYS A 127 0.94 4.81 9.65
N GLN A 128 0.67 5.33 8.46
CA GLN A 128 -0.24 4.72 7.50
C GLN A 128 0.31 3.37 7.02
N ARG A 129 1.59 3.31 6.65
CA ARG A 129 2.29 2.10 6.24
C ARG A 129 2.32 1.04 7.33
N LYS A 130 2.63 1.41 8.57
CA LYS A 130 2.60 0.48 9.71
C LYS A 130 1.22 -0.15 9.85
N ARG A 131 0.18 0.67 9.71
CA ARG A 131 -1.20 0.19 9.74
C ARG A 131 -1.55 -0.73 8.57
N ILE A 132 -1.16 -0.41 7.33
CA ILE A 132 -1.31 -1.33 6.16
C ILE A 132 -0.65 -2.66 6.43
N TYR A 133 0.57 -2.59 6.96
CA TYR A 133 1.34 -3.78 7.26
C TYR A 133 0.58 -4.66 8.24
N GLU A 134 0.20 -4.12 9.40
CA GLU A 134 -0.43 -4.86 10.49
C GLU A 134 -1.85 -5.33 10.15
N GLU A 135 -2.67 -4.50 9.50
CA GLU A 135 -4.09 -4.78 9.26
C GLU A 135 -4.36 -5.51 7.94
N ILE A 136 -3.48 -5.40 6.93
CA ILE A 136 -3.76 -5.88 5.57
C ILE A 136 -2.67 -6.82 5.05
N TYR A 137 -1.45 -6.30 4.86
CA TYR A 137 -0.39 -7.05 4.19
C TYR A 137 0.04 -8.27 5.00
N PHE A 138 0.33 -8.11 6.30
CA PHE A 138 0.81 -9.19 7.14
C PHE A 138 -0.19 -10.35 7.30
N PRO A 139 -1.50 -10.11 7.55
CA PRO A 139 -2.48 -11.19 7.57
C PRO A 139 -2.56 -11.99 6.27
N VAL A 140 -2.50 -11.33 5.11
CA VAL A 140 -2.53 -11.98 3.79
C VAL A 140 -1.24 -12.76 3.55
N HIS A 141 -0.10 -12.09 3.71
CA HIS A 141 1.25 -12.65 3.56
C HIS A 141 1.43 -13.91 4.40
N LYS A 142 1.03 -13.86 5.68
CA LYS A 142 1.16 -14.99 6.60
C LYS A 142 0.37 -16.22 6.14
N ILE A 143 -0.81 -16.05 5.54
CA ILE A 143 -1.60 -17.18 5.03
C ILE A 143 -0.92 -17.78 3.79
N LEU A 144 -0.47 -16.92 2.86
CA LEU A 144 0.22 -17.35 1.65
C LEU A 144 1.53 -18.08 1.97
N GLU A 145 2.38 -17.51 2.84
CA GLU A 145 3.65 -18.09 3.29
C GLU A 145 3.44 -19.48 3.90
N VAL A 146 2.44 -19.63 4.77
CA VAL A 146 2.08 -20.92 5.36
C VAL A 146 1.66 -21.90 4.26
N CYS A 147 0.77 -21.53 3.35
CA CYS A 147 0.37 -22.41 2.25
C CYS A 147 1.57 -22.84 1.38
N GLN A 148 2.48 -21.93 1.05
CA GLN A 148 3.69 -22.24 0.29
C GLN A 148 4.63 -23.20 1.03
N TYR A 149 4.88 -22.95 2.33
CA TYR A 149 5.68 -23.84 3.16
C TYR A 149 5.11 -25.26 3.16
N TYR A 150 3.81 -25.39 3.38
CA TYR A 150 3.17 -26.70 3.44
C TYR A 150 3.03 -27.38 2.08
N HIS A 151 2.88 -26.63 0.99
CA HIS A 151 2.96 -27.20 -0.36
C HIS A 151 4.33 -27.86 -0.60
N ARG A 152 5.43 -27.22 -0.16
CA ARG A 152 6.78 -27.79 -0.24
C ARG A 152 6.94 -29.03 0.65
N GLU A 153 6.40 -29.00 1.87
CA GLU A 153 6.48 -30.14 2.80
C GLU A 153 5.62 -31.33 2.38
N LEU A 154 4.39 -31.10 1.89
CA LEU A 154 3.52 -32.16 1.36
C LEU A 154 4.14 -32.86 0.15
N LYS A 155 4.84 -32.10 -0.71
CA LYS A 155 5.60 -32.64 -1.84
C LYS A 155 6.79 -33.52 -1.40
N ARG A 156 7.33 -33.31 -0.20
CA ARG A 156 8.48 -34.06 0.34
C ARG A 156 8.10 -35.29 1.16
N VAL A 157 7.12 -35.17 2.05
CA VAL A 157 6.85 -36.15 3.11
C VAL A 157 5.59 -36.97 2.86
N GLY A 158 4.65 -36.47 2.04
CA GLY A 158 3.43 -37.20 1.65
C GLY A 158 2.45 -37.54 2.78
N THR A 159 2.74 -37.18 4.04
CA THR A 159 1.91 -37.49 5.22
C THR A 159 2.00 -36.36 6.25
N GLY A 160 0.84 -35.82 6.68
CA GLY A 160 0.77 -34.66 7.60
C GLY A 160 -0.45 -33.74 7.48
N SER A 161 -1.36 -34.01 6.53
CA SER A 161 -2.41 -33.07 6.09
C SER A 161 -3.38 -32.61 7.18
N ARG A 162 -3.79 -33.46 8.12
CA ARG A 162 -4.86 -33.13 9.09
C ARG A 162 -4.43 -32.17 10.20
N GLN A 163 -3.22 -32.35 10.75
CA GLN A 163 -2.69 -31.42 11.76
C GLN A 163 -2.39 -30.06 11.12
N PHE A 164 -1.94 -30.08 9.87
CA PHE A 164 -1.77 -28.86 9.10
C PHE A 164 -3.09 -28.15 8.83
N ALA A 165 -4.10 -28.86 8.30
CA ALA A 165 -5.41 -28.28 8.02
C ALA A 165 -6.01 -27.59 9.24
N ARG A 166 -5.87 -28.20 10.44
CA ARG A 166 -6.25 -27.58 11.71
C ARG A 166 -5.46 -26.33 12.05
N SER A 167 -4.18 -26.27 11.70
CA SER A 167 -3.31 -25.11 11.94
C SER A 167 -3.63 -23.97 10.99
N LEU A 168 -3.84 -24.27 9.70
CA LEU A 168 -4.30 -23.32 8.70
C LEU A 168 -5.68 -22.75 9.08
N GLU A 169 -6.62 -23.60 9.51
CA GLU A 169 -7.94 -23.16 9.97
C GLU A 169 -7.87 -22.19 11.14
N LYS A 170 -6.96 -22.41 12.11
CA LYS A 170 -6.77 -21.48 13.23
C LYS A 170 -6.26 -20.12 12.78
N ILE A 171 -5.54 -20.06 11.66
CA ILE A 171 -5.02 -18.81 11.10
C ILE A 171 -6.11 -18.13 10.24
N CYS A 172 -6.87 -18.90 9.47
CA CYS A 172 -7.90 -18.38 8.57
C CYS A 172 -9.21 -18.02 9.29
N PHE A 173 -9.55 -18.69 10.39
CA PHE A 173 -10.83 -18.56 11.07
C PHE A 173 -10.69 -18.26 12.56
N THR A 174 -11.43 -17.26 13.04
CA THR A 174 -11.64 -17.03 14.46
C THR A 174 -13.00 -17.62 14.85
N ARG A 175 -13.01 -18.50 15.85
CA ARG A 175 -14.24 -19.09 16.41
C ARG A 175 -14.54 -18.43 17.75
N TYR A 176 -15.76 -17.93 17.92
CA TYR A 176 -16.21 -17.30 19.16
C TYR A 176 -17.67 -17.66 19.45
N GLU A 177 -18.08 -17.60 20.72
CA GLU A 177 -19.45 -17.84 21.15
C GLU A 177 -20.10 -16.53 21.57
N THR A 178 -21.27 -16.21 20.98
CA THR A 178 -22.07 -15.05 21.36
C THR A 178 -23.49 -15.54 21.65
N ASN A 179 -24.02 -15.26 22.84
CA ASN A 179 -25.37 -15.66 23.25
C ASN A 179 -25.66 -17.17 23.07
N GLY A 180 -24.66 -18.03 23.29
CA GLY A 180 -24.79 -19.50 23.13
C GLY A 180 -24.74 -19.99 21.67
N ILE A 181 -24.53 -19.10 20.70
CA ILE A 181 -24.37 -19.44 19.28
C ILE A 181 -22.88 -19.43 18.94
N ARG A 182 -22.37 -20.53 18.36
CA ARG A 182 -21.01 -20.59 17.82
C ARG A 182 -20.96 -19.86 16.48
N CYS A 183 -20.13 -18.82 16.42
CA CYS A 183 -19.85 -18.05 15.23
C CYS A 183 -18.45 -18.39 14.70
N ILE A 184 -18.31 -18.42 13.38
CA ILE A 184 -17.03 -18.57 12.69
C ILE A 184 -16.86 -17.35 11.81
N GLU A 185 -15.79 -16.59 12.03
CA GLU A 185 -15.44 -15.43 11.22
C GLU A 185 -14.15 -15.70 10.46
N ARG A 186 -14.12 -15.40 9.17
CA ARG A 186 -12.87 -15.50 8.41
C ARG A 186 -12.03 -14.26 8.70
N ASN A 187 -10.79 -14.47 9.10
CA ASN A 187 -9.85 -13.38 9.35
C ASN A 187 -9.60 -12.55 8.09
N ILE A 188 -9.72 -13.16 6.90
CA ILE A 188 -9.60 -12.48 5.61
C ILE A 188 -10.76 -11.51 5.32
N ASP A 189 -11.94 -11.71 5.91
CA ASP A 189 -13.08 -10.82 5.70
C ASP A 189 -12.85 -9.48 6.43
N ARG A 190 -12.16 -9.51 7.58
CA ARG A 190 -11.69 -8.29 8.26
C ARG A 190 -10.71 -7.51 7.39
N VAL A 191 -9.85 -8.21 6.66
CA VAL A 191 -8.93 -7.58 5.70
C VAL A 191 -9.69 -6.93 4.55
N SER A 192 -10.72 -7.59 4.00
CA SER A 192 -11.57 -7.03 2.95
C SER A 192 -12.31 -5.76 3.41
N ILE A 193 -12.85 -5.78 4.63
CA ILE A 193 -13.50 -4.61 5.26
C ILE A 193 -12.48 -3.48 5.46
N ALA A 194 -11.31 -3.80 6.02
CA ALA A 194 -10.23 -2.85 6.23
C ALA A 194 -9.80 -2.22 4.89
N LEU A 195 -9.56 -3.03 3.85
CA LEU A 195 -9.17 -2.59 2.51
C LEU A 195 -10.17 -1.61 1.90
N ASN A 196 -11.48 -1.90 2.02
CA ASN A 196 -12.54 -1.04 1.49
C ASN A 196 -12.69 0.27 2.30
N GLY A 197 -12.56 0.23 3.62
CA GLY A 197 -12.55 1.45 4.45
C GLY A 197 -11.33 2.33 4.18
N TRP A 198 -10.16 1.70 3.99
CA TRP A 198 -8.89 2.38 3.77
C TRP A 198 -8.77 3.08 2.43
N PHE A 199 -9.33 2.49 1.36
CA PHE A 199 -9.28 3.06 0.03
C PHE A 199 -9.81 4.50 0.04
N PHE A 200 -10.95 4.75 0.68
CA PHE A 200 -11.52 6.09 0.77
C PHE A 200 -10.65 7.05 1.59
N ASP A 201 -10.10 6.60 2.72
CA ASP A 201 -9.30 7.45 3.62
C ASP A 201 -7.98 7.92 3.02
N LEU A 202 -7.32 7.10 2.19
CA LEU A 202 -6.03 7.46 1.57
C LEU A 202 -6.15 8.24 0.29
N TYR A 203 -7.27 8.10 -0.40
CA TYR A 203 -7.53 8.73 -1.68
C TYR A 203 -8.13 10.12 -1.52
N GLU A 204 -9.13 10.25 -0.65
CA GLU A 204 -9.79 11.54 -0.39
C GLU A 204 -9.10 12.34 0.72
N GLY A 205 -8.26 11.69 1.53
CA GLY A 205 -7.58 12.28 2.69
C GLY A 205 -8.58 12.59 3.79
N LYS A 206 -8.75 11.64 4.74
CA LYS A 206 -9.65 11.73 5.91
C LYS A 206 -10.88 12.61 5.68
N ARG A 207 -12.05 12.01 5.44
CA ARG A 207 -13.28 12.72 5.80
C ARG A 207 -13.17 13.10 7.28
N GLN A 208 -13.25 14.39 7.59
CA GLN A 208 -13.73 14.79 8.89
C GLN A 208 -15.08 14.11 9.04
N ASP A 209 -15.14 13.09 9.88
CA ASP A 209 -16.36 12.40 10.25
C ASP A 209 -17.27 13.42 10.97
N ASN A 210 -17.99 14.22 10.19
CA ASN A 210 -19.11 15.04 10.66
C ASN A 210 -20.37 14.17 10.78
N ARG A 211 -20.22 12.95 11.29
CA ARG A 211 -21.34 12.18 11.83
C ARG A 211 -21.25 12.24 13.34
N LYS A 212 -21.76 13.34 13.90
CA LYS A 212 -22.26 13.32 15.28
C LYS A 212 -23.20 12.12 15.40
N PRO A 213 -23.09 11.29 16.45
CA PRO A 213 -24.14 10.31 16.71
C PRO A 213 -25.45 11.06 16.85
N LEU A 214 -26.47 10.60 16.13
CA LEU A 214 -27.86 11.01 16.38
C LEU A 214 -28.16 10.63 17.83
N SER A 215 -28.22 11.65 18.68
CA SER A 215 -28.82 11.63 20.01
C SER A 215 -30.31 11.36 19.91
#